data_AF-A0A352MG55-F1
#
_entry.id   AF-A0A352MG55-F1
#
_cell.length_a   1.000
_cell.length_b   1.000
_cell.length_c   1.000
_cell.angle_alpha   90.00
_cell.angle_beta   90.00
_cell.angle_gamma   90.00
#
_symmetry.space_group_name_H-M   'P 1'
#
loop_
_entity.id
_entity.type
_entity.pdbx_description
1 polymer ?
#
loop_
_entity_poly.entity_id
_entity_poly.type
_entity_poly.pdbx_seq_one_letter_code
_entity_poly.pdbx_strand_id
1 'polypeptide(L)'
;DEVSRKADARGIRVTGSELVGLIPLKSVLDAGRYFLTKQQRSSGVSDEVLIKIAVKSMGLSDIHEFKPEEKIIEYVMENNNKRRLISMSLKEFMNETASESPAPGGGSVSAYMGSLGVALGTMVANISSHKRGWDDHWKEFSDWAEKGKAIQNQLIQLVDEDTEAFNLILNAFSLPKKTEEEVTIRKSAVQEATREAMLVPFKVMETAFSGFSLVKEMVEKGNPNSVTDAAVGAMAIRTCIRGAFMNVRINSSGLEDKAFVMDLIKKGQTIESESLREEEAILKKAEEIIKH
;
A
#
# COMPACT_ATOMS: atom_id res chain seq x y z
N ASP A 1 -12.30 26.61 8.92
CA ASP A 1 -11.82 27.80 8.18
C ASP A 1 -12.88 28.86 7.95
N GLU A 2 -13.95 28.60 7.19
CA GLU A 2 -14.92 29.67 6.86
C GLU A 2 -15.63 30.24 8.11
N VAL A 3 -16.03 29.39 9.05
CA VAL A 3 -16.61 29.82 10.33
C VAL A 3 -15.63 30.69 11.12
N SER A 4 -14.37 30.27 11.23
CA SER A 4 -13.30 31.03 11.88
C SER A 4 -13.12 32.40 11.24
N ARG A 5 -13.04 32.45 9.90
CA ARG A 5 -12.93 33.70 9.14
C ARG A 5 -14.10 34.66 9.39
N LYS A 6 -15.33 34.14 9.47
CA LYS A 6 -16.53 34.93 9.76
C LYS A 6 -16.58 35.42 11.22
N ALA A 7 -16.07 34.64 12.16
CA ALA A 7 -15.97 35.01 13.57
C ALA A 7 -14.89 36.10 13.78
N ASP A 8 -13.72 35.91 13.17
CA ASP A 8 -12.60 36.87 13.24
C ASP A 8 -13.01 38.23 12.66
N ALA A 9 -13.77 38.25 11.56
CA ALA A 9 -14.33 39.47 10.98
C ALA A 9 -15.30 40.23 11.91
N ARG A 10 -15.74 39.60 13.02
CA ARG A 10 -16.58 40.17 14.06
C ARG A 10 -15.84 40.37 15.39
N GLY A 11 -14.52 40.14 15.42
CA GLY A 11 -13.71 40.23 16.64
C GLY A 11 -13.95 39.08 17.63
N ILE A 12 -14.50 37.96 17.17
CA ILE A 12 -14.78 36.79 18.01
C ILE A 12 -13.87 35.64 17.58
N ARG A 13 -13.30 34.92 18.53
CA ARG A 13 -12.45 33.75 18.27
C ARG A 13 -13.25 32.46 18.39
N VAL A 14 -13.11 31.57 17.41
CA VAL A 14 -13.59 30.18 17.53
C VAL A 14 -12.65 29.41 18.45
N THR A 15 -13.21 28.75 19.47
CA THR A 15 -12.44 28.05 20.52
C THR A 15 -12.39 26.53 20.35
N GLY A 16 -13.07 25.98 19.34
CA GLY A 16 -13.07 24.55 19.05
C GLY A 16 -14.26 24.13 18.19
N SER A 17 -14.39 22.83 17.94
CA SER A 17 -15.58 22.25 17.31
C SER A 17 -15.86 20.85 17.85
N GLU A 18 -17.07 20.35 17.62
CA GLU A 18 -17.45 18.99 17.97
C GLU A 18 -18.06 18.31 16.74
N LEU A 19 -17.66 17.07 16.51
CA LEU A 19 -18.32 16.19 15.55
C LEU A 19 -19.46 15.43 16.25
N VAL A 20 -20.69 15.68 15.81
CA VAL A 20 -21.87 14.93 16.27
C VAL A 20 -22.10 13.72 15.33
N GLY A 21 -22.17 12.53 15.92
CA GLY A 21 -22.36 11.27 15.18
C GLY A 21 -21.05 10.67 14.64
N LEU A 22 -21.16 9.99 13.51
CA LEU A 22 -20.05 9.32 12.83
C LEU A 22 -19.64 10.09 11.57
N ILE A 23 -18.35 10.00 11.21
CA ILE A 23 -17.78 10.62 10.00
C ILE A 23 -17.10 9.56 9.12
N PRO A 24 -17.18 9.65 7.78
CA PRO A 24 -16.38 8.81 6.89
C PRO A 24 -14.88 9.09 7.07
N LEU A 25 -14.05 8.04 7.07
CA LEU A 25 -12.59 8.13 7.17
C LEU A 25 -12.04 9.09 6.12
N LYS A 26 -12.50 8.96 4.88
CA LYS A 26 -12.08 9.80 3.75
C LYS A 26 -12.19 11.29 4.09
N SER A 27 -13.30 11.73 4.70
CA SER A 27 -13.53 13.13 5.04
C SER A 27 -12.51 13.65 6.06
N VAL A 28 -12.12 12.83 7.03
CA VAL A 28 -11.09 13.17 8.02
C VAL A 28 -9.71 13.20 7.37
N LEU A 29 -9.39 12.24 6.49
CA LEU A 29 -8.13 12.22 5.75
C LEU A 29 -7.99 13.44 4.84
N ASP A 30 -9.03 13.79 4.09
CA ASP A 30 -9.07 14.97 3.21
C ASP A 30 -8.85 16.26 4.01
N ALA A 31 -9.46 16.38 5.20
CA ALA A 31 -9.22 17.49 6.11
C ALA A 31 -7.76 17.53 6.58
N GLY A 32 -7.17 16.38 6.94
CA GLY A 32 -5.75 16.27 7.29
C GLY A 32 -4.82 16.76 6.19
N ARG A 33 -5.08 16.33 4.94
CA ARG A 33 -4.32 16.76 3.75
C ARG A 33 -4.46 18.26 3.50
N TYR A 34 -5.67 18.80 3.65
CA TYR A 34 -5.95 20.23 3.52
C TYR A 34 -5.10 21.04 4.50
N PHE A 35 -5.08 20.67 5.78
CA PHE A 35 -4.31 21.42 6.79
C PHE A 35 -2.80 21.27 6.63
N LEU A 36 -2.29 20.11 6.20
CA LEU A 36 -0.86 19.95 5.88
C LEU A 36 -0.47 20.82 4.67
N THR A 37 -1.28 20.84 3.63
CA THR A 37 -1.08 21.69 2.45
C THR A 37 -1.02 23.17 2.83
N LYS A 38 -1.96 23.62 3.70
CA LYS A 38 -1.97 24.99 4.22
C LYS A 38 -0.71 25.34 5.03
N GLN A 39 -0.09 24.35 5.65
CA GLN A 39 1.17 24.48 6.40
C GLN A 39 2.42 24.30 5.51
N GLN A 40 2.26 24.11 4.19
CA GLN A 40 3.34 23.75 3.28
C GLN A 40 4.10 22.50 3.72
N ARG A 41 3.34 21.48 4.11
CA ARG A 41 3.87 20.19 4.54
C ARG A 41 3.37 19.05 3.69
N SER A 42 4.21 18.02 3.57
CA SER A 42 3.86 16.82 2.80
C SER A 42 2.61 16.16 3.37
N SER A 43 1.69 15.82 2.47
CA SER A 43 0.47 15.06 2.76
C SER A 43 0.60 13.56 2.48
N GLY A 44 1.75 13.10 1.97
CA GLY A 44 2.09 11.69 1.77
C GLY A 44 2.49 10.94 3.05
N VAL A 45 1.76 11.19 4.15
CA VAL A 45 2.00 10.64 5.49
C VAL A 45 0.98 9.54 5.83
N SER A 46 1.12 8.89 7.00
CA SER A 46 0.17 7.87 7.44
C SER A 46 -1.21 8.46 7.75
N ASP A 47 -2.23 7.61 7.63
CA ASP A 47 -3.62 7.95 7.97
C ASP A 47 -3.75 8.43 9.42
N GLU A 48 -3.02 7.81 10.35
CA GLU A 48 -2.95 8.26 11.75
C GLU A 48 -2.45 9.71 11.88
N VAL A 49 -1.41 10.08 11.12
CA VAL A 49 -0.90 11.45 11.11
C VAL A 49 -1.93 12.39 10.50
N LEU A 50 -2.59 12.02 9.39
CA LEU A 50 -3.64 12.83 8.77
C LEU A 50 -4.82 13.06 9.73
N ILE A 51 -5.29 12.01 10.40
CA ILE A 51 -6.36 12.08 11.41
C ILE A 51 -5.92 12.99 12.56
N LYS A 52 -4.72 12.81 13.10
CA LYS A 52 -4.18 13.65 14.18
C LYS A 52 -4.12 15.12 13.78
N ILE A 53 -3.69 15.43 12.56
CA ILE A 53 -3.65 16.81 12.05
C ILE A 53 -5.07 17.36 11.87
N ALA A 54 -6.00 16.58 11.33
CA ALA A 54 -7.39 16.96 11.15
C ALA A 54 -8.05 17.29 12.49
N VAL A 55 -7.96 16.38 13.46
CA VAL A 55 -8.50 16.52 14.82
C VAL A 55 -7.94 17.77 15.51
N LYS A 56 -6.62 17.95 15.47
CA LYS A 56 -5.97 19.10 16.11
C LYS A 56 -6.32 20.42 15.42
N SER A 57 -6.35 20.45 14.09
CA SER A 57 -6.54 21.70 13.34
C SER A 57 -7.99 22.18 13.33
N MET A 58 -8.96 21.25 13.45
CA MET A 58 -10.37 21.57 13.58
C MET A 58 -10.81 21.75 15.04
N GLY A 59 -9.96 21.43 16.02
CA GLY A 59 -10.31 21.50 17.43
C GLY A 59 -11.37 20.48 17.84
N LEU A 60 -11.38 19.30 17.20
CA LEU A 60 -12.40 18.26 17.44
C LEU A 60 -12.34 17.67 18.86
N SER A 61 -11.22 17.83 19.54
CA SER A 61 -11.01 17.36 20.92
C SER A 61 -11.18 18.46 21.98
N ASP A 62 -11.64 19.67 21.60
CA ASP A 62 -11.66 20.82 22.51
C ASP A 62 -12.82 20.77 23.52
N ILE A 63 -13.91 20.07 23.20
CA ILE A 63 -15.07 19.88 24.09
C ILE A 63 -15.01 18.50 24.75
N HIS A 64 -14.86 17.45 23.93
CA HIS A 64 -14.75 16.06 24.35
C HIS A 64 -13.62 15.39 23.58
N GLU A 65 -12.94 14.41 24.18
CA GLU A 65 -11.89 13.67 23.50
C GLU A 65 -12.40 13.02 22.20
N PHE A 66 -11.79 13.35 21.07
CA PHE A 66 -12.06 12.69 19.81
C PHE A 66 -11.34 11.35 19.75
N LYS A 67 -12.10 10.26 19.81
CA LYS A 67 -11.62 8.89 19.66
C LYS A 67 -11.92 8.36 18.25
N PRO A 68 -10.92 8.24 17.36
CA PRO A 68 -11.13 7.80 15.98
C PRO A 68 -11.90 6.48 15.87
N GLU A 69 -11.61 5.53 16.75
CA GLU A 69 -12.21 4.18 16.82
C GLU A 69 -13.69 4.18 17.19
N GLU A 70 -14.21 5.27 17.78
CA GLU A 70 -15.62 5.43 18.13
C GLU A 70 -16.37 6.36 17.17
N LYS A 71 -15.63 7.20 16.40
CA LYS A 71 -16.20 8.28 15.58
C LYS A 71 -16.07 8.08 14.08
N ILE A 72 -15.11 7.28 13.62
CA ILE A 72 -14.88 7.01 12.19
C ILE A 72 -15.61 5.73 11.81
N ILE A 73 -16.49 5.84 10.80
CA ILE A 73 -17.38 4.74 10.37
C ILE A 73 -16.59 3.46 10.08
N GLU A 74 -15.53 3.56 9.28
CA GLU A 74 -14.71 2.44 8.84
C GLU A 74 -14.01 1.75 10.02
N TYR A 75 -13.51 2.51 11.00
CA TYR A 75 -12.83 1.93 12.19
C TYR A 75 -13.83 1.24 13.12
N VAL A 76 -15.02 1.81 13.29
CA VAL A 76 -16.12 1.16 14.05
C VAL A 76 -16.52 -0.16 13.39
N MET A 77 -16.50 -0.24 12.06
CA MET A 77 -16.81 -1.45 11.31
C MET A 77 -15.68 -2.49 11.35
N GLU A 78 -14.41 -2.07 11.32
CA GLU A 78 -13.25 -2.99 11.35
C GLU A 78 -13.11 -3.75 12.66
N ASN A 79 -13.50 -3.16 13.79
CA ASN A 79 -13.49 -3.82 15.11
C ASN A 79 -14.35 -5.10 15.20
N ASN A 80 -15.16 -5.39 14.18
CA ASN A 80 -16.04 -6.57 14.13
C ASN A 80 -15.55 -7.70 13.20
N ASN A 81 -14.36 -7.61 12.60
CA ASN A 81 -13.94 -8.52 11.53
C ASN A 81 -12.65 -9.32 11.80
N LYS A 82 -12.47 -10.42 11.04
CA LYS A 82 -11.38 -11.42 11.14
C LYS A 82 -9.98 -10.78 11.30
N ARG A 83 -9.09 -11.44 12.05
CA ARG A 83 -7.66 -11.08 12.16
C ARG A 83 -7.02 -11.06 10.76
N ARG A 84 -6.72 -9.85 10.27
CA ARG A 84 -5.96 -9.63 9.03
C ARG A 84 -4.46 -9.79 9.29
N LEU A 85 -3.69 -10.24 8.30
CA LEU A 85 -2.24 -10.36 8.40
C LEU A 85 -1.60 -8.98 8.62
N ILE A 86 -2.11 -7.95 7.96
CA ILE A 86 -1.60 -6.57 8.06
C ILE A 86 -1.83 -5.94 9.44
N SER A 87 -2.67 -6.56 10.28
CA SER A 87 -2.91 -6.12 11.66
C SER A 87 -1.93 -6.75 12.67
N MET A 88 -1.12 -7.73 12.24
CA MET A 88 -0.12 -8.37 13.08
C MET A 88 1.09 -7.46 13.29
N SER A 89 1.76 -7.62 14.44
CA SER A 89 3.11 -7.08 14.59
C SER A 89 4.09 -7.78 13.64
N LEU A 90 5.21 -7.12 13.34
CA LEU A 90 6.27 -7.69 12.51
C LEU A 90 6.74 -9.07 13.00
N LYS A 91 6.82 -9.24 14.33
CA LYS A 91 7.22 -10.49 14.96
C LYS A 91 6.17 -11.59 14.79
N GLU A 92 4.90 -11.24 14.95
CA GLU A 92 3.79 -12.18 14.74
C GLU A 92 3.69 -12.59 13.28
N PHE A 93 3.74 -11.64 12.34
CA PHE A 93 3.72 -11.94 10.90
C PHE A 93 4.87 -12.88 10.49
N MET A 94 6.10 -12.61 10.98
CA MET A 94 7.26 -13.47 10.75
C MET A 94 7.07 -14.88 11.34
N ASN A 95 6.59 -14.97 12.57
CA ASN A 95 6.38 -16.26 13.23
C ASN A 95 5.26 -17.06 12.56
N GLU A 96 4.17 -16.40 12.14
CA GLU A 96 3.06 -17.01 11.41
C GLU A 96 3.55 -17.53 10.04
N THR A 97 4.36 -16.75 9.32
CA THR A 97 4.99 -17.16 8.06
C THR A 97 5.88 -18.40 8.23
N ALA A 98 6.55 -18.53 9.37
CA ALA A 98 7.43 -19.66 9.68
C ALA A 98 6.70 -20.88 10.27
N SER A 99 5.38 -20.78 10.48
CA SER A 99 4.57 -21.83 11.09
C SER A 99 4.17 -22.92 10.08
N GLU A 100 3.42 -23.93 10.54
CA GLU A 100 2.79 -24.94 9.68
C GLU A 100 1.50 -24.43 9.00
N SER A 101 1.13 -23.15 9.23
CA SER A 101 -0.02 -22.53 8.58
C SER A 101 0.20 -22.42 7.07
N PRO A 102 -0.81 -22.73 6.24
CA PRO A 102 -0.68 -22.63 4.80
C PRO A 102 -0.61 -21.19 4.27
N ALA A 103 -0.90 -20.19 5.11
CA ALA A 103 -0.78 -18.76 4.81
C ALA A 103 -0.41 -17.97 6.08
N PRO A 104 0.39 -16.88 5.99
CA PRO A 104 0.88 -16.21 4.79
C PRO A 104 1.98 -17.01 4.07
N GLY A 105 1.95 -16.97 2.74
CA GLY A 105 2.93 -17.62 1.88
C GLY A 105 3.89 -16.63 1.20
N GLY A 106 4.65 -17.14 0.22
CA GLY A 106 5.59 -16.32 -0.56
C GLY A 106 4.95 -15.16 -1.31
N GLY A 107 3.68 -15.28 -1.74
CA GLY A 107 2.93 -14.20 -2.37
C GLY A 107 2.69 -13.02 -1.41
N SER A 108 2.14 -13.31 -0.23
CA SER A 108 1.87 -12.33 0.82
C SER A 108 3.15 -11.63 1.28
N VAL A 109 4.25 -12.39 1.47
CA VAL A 109 5.57 -11.82 1.81
C VAL A 109 6.11 -10.95 0.68
N SER A 110 5.93 -11.34 -0.59
CA SER A 110 6.35 -10.55 -1.74
C SER A 110 5.61 -9.21 -1.79
N ALA A 111 4.29 -9.22 -1.59
CA ALA A 111 3.48 -8.00 -1.54
C ALA A 111 3.94 -7.06 -0.41
N TYR A 112 4.18 -7.62 0.78
CA TYR A 112 4.66 -6.83 1.92
C TYR A 112 6.07 -6.25 1.66
N MET A 113 6.98 -7.03 1.07
CA MET A 113 8.31 -6.56 0.68
C MET A 113 8.25 -5.40 -0.32
N GLY A 114 7.35 -5.48 -1.31
CA GLY A 114 7.09 -4.39 -2.24
C GLY A 114 6.59 -3.14 -1.53
N SER A 115 5.68 -3.30 -0.56
CA SER A 115 5.15 -2.18 0.24
C SER A 115 6.27 -1.48 1.02
N LEU A 116 7.22 -2.23 1.59
CA LEU A 116 8.40 -1.68 2.27
C LEU A 116 9.31 -0.95 1.29
N GLY A 117 9.53 -1.52 0.10
CA GLY A 117 10.35 -0.88 -0.94
C GLY A 117 9.81 0.48 -1.38
N VAL A 118 8.49 0.55 -1.60
CA VAL A 118 7.79 1.80 -1.91
C VAL A 118 7.76 2.75 -0.72
N ALA A 119 7.62 2.23 0.50
CA ALA A 119 7.66 3.05 1.72
C ALA A 119 9.01 3.75 1.90
N LEU A 120 10.13 3.11 1.53
CA LEU A 120 11.45 3.76 1.55
C LEU A 120 11.52 4.94 0.56
N GLY A 121 11.04 4.77 -0.68
CA GLY A 121 10.91 5.89 -1.61
C GLY A 121 10.00 7.00 -1.08
N THR A 122 8.87 6.63 -0.48
CA THR A 122 7.92 7.58 0.13
C THR A 122 8.54 8.34 1.30
N MET A 123 9.35 7.67 2.12
CA MET A 123 10.11 8.27 3.21
C MET A 123 11.11 9.29 2.67
N VAL A 124 11.87 8.95 1.62
CA VAL A 124 12.83 9.87 0.99
C VAL A 124 12.11 11.11 0.45
N ALA A 125 10.94 10.93 -0.17
CA ALA A 125 10.11 12.05 -0.62
C ALA A 125 9.68 12.95 0.54
N ASN A 126 9.16 12.37 1.64
CA ASN A 126 8.77 13.13 2.82
C ASN A 126 9.95 13.89 3.45
N ILE A 127 11.12 13.26 3.58
CA ILE A 127 12.33 13.92 4.10
C ILE A 127 12.75 15.08 3.17
N SER A 128 12.69 14.87 1.86
CA SER A 128 13.07 15.87 0.85
C SER A 128 12.13 17.08 0.89
N SER A 129 10.82 16.86 1.08
CA SER A 129 9.83 17.94 1.19
C SER A 129 10.04 18.88 2.39
N HIS A 130 10.85 18.44 3.37
CA HIS A 130 11.14 19.17 4.60
C HIS A 130 12.63 19.50 4.75
N LYS A 131 13.41 19.35 3.68
CA LYS A 131 14.83 19.68 3.70
C LYS A 131 15.01 21.20 3.71
N ARG A 132 15.73 21.70 4.70
CA ARG A 132 16.04 23.13 4.84
C ARG A 132 16.69 23.68 3.57
N GLY A 133 16.15 24.78 3.05
CA GLY A 133 16.63 25.43 1.82
C GLY A 133 16.00 24.88 0.55
N TRP A 134 15.12 23.88 0.65
CA TRP A 134 14.31 23.36 -0.47
C TRP A 134 12.83 23.70 -0.29
N ASP A 135 12.55 24.80 0.43
CA ASP A 135 11.20 25.19 0.81
C ASP A 135 10.32 25.35 -0.44
N ASP A 136 10.82 25.87 -1.56
CA ASP A 136 10.04 26.01 -2.80
C ASP A 136 9.69 24.68 -3.50
N HIS A 137 10.36 23.59 -3.14
CA HIS A 137 10.16 22.25 -3.71
C HIS A 137 9.30 21.33 -2.83
N TRP A 138 8.80 21.82 -1.69
CA TRP A 138 8.02 21.02 -0.74
C TRP A 138 6.86 20.29 -1.42
N LYS A 139 6.17 20.97 -2.35
CA LYS A 139 4.98 20.46 -3.02
C LYS A 139 5.32 19.34 -4.01
N GLU A 140 6.40 19.49 -4.78
CA GLU A 140 6.88 18.46 -5.70
C GLU A 140 7.15 17.14 -4.96
N PHE A 141 7.90 17.20 -3.86
CA PHE A 141 8.19 16.02 -3.06
C PHE A 141 6.96 15.50 -2.29
N SER A 142 6.04 16.38 -1.88
CA SER A 142 4.76 15.97 -1.31
C SER A 142 3.94 15.13 -2.31
N ASP A 143 3.88 15.54 -3.58
CA ASP A 143 3.11 14.83 -4.61
C ASP A 143 3.68 13.45 -4.89
N TRP A 144 5.02 13.32 -4.89
CA TRP A 144 5.69 12.02 -4.92
C TRP A 144 5.38 11.16 -3.69
N ALA A 145 5.38 11.76 -2.49
CA ALA A 145 5.04 11.04 -1.27
C ALA A 145 3.58 10.55 -1.28
N GLU A 146 2.63 11.33 -1.81
CA GLU A 146 1.24 10.91 -1.97
C GLU A 146 1.11 9.73 -2.96
N LYS A 147 1.80 9.81 -4.10
CA LYS A 147 1.86 8.71 -5.07
C LYS A 147 2.41 7.44 -4.45
N GLY A 148 3.53 7.55 -3.72
CA GLY A 148 4.13 6.44 -3.01
C GLY A 148 3.21 5.83 -1.95
N LYS A 149 2.53 6.66 -1.17
CA LYS A 149 1.56 6.20 -0.17
C LYS A 149 0.39 5.45 -0.80
N ALA A 150 -0.11 5.88 -1.96
CA ALA A 150 -1.17 5.18 -2.68
C ALA A 150 -0.72 3.77 -3.13
N ILE A 151 0.47 3.66 -3.72
CA ILE A 151 1.05 2.38 -4.15
C ILE A 151 1.30 1.47 -2.95
N GLN A 152 1.86 2.01 -1.87
CA GLN A 152 2.09 1.29 -0.61
C GLN A 152 0.79 0.70 -0.05
N ASN A 153 -0.29 1.51 0.00
CA ASN A 153 -1.58 1.05 0.51
C ASN A 153 -2.18 -0.06 -0.34
N GLN A 154 -2.05 0.01 -1.67
CA GLN A 154 -2.48 -1.07 -2.57
C GLN A 154 -1.68 -2.36 -2.34
N LEU A 155 -0.36 -2.27 -2.15
CA LEU A 155 0.48 -3.44 -1.86
C LEU A 155 0.17 -4.07 -0.51
N ILE A 156 -0.14 -3.26 0.51
CA ILE A 156 -0.56 -3.77 1.82
C ILE A 156 -1.89 -4.52 1.72
N GLN A 157 -2.86 -4.00 0.97
CA GLN A 157 -4.13 -4.71 0.74
C GLN A 157 -3.91 -6.07 0.06
N LEU A 158 -2.97 -6.13 -0.88
CA LEU A 158 -2.63 -7.37 -1.59
C LEU A 158 -2.01 -8.46 -0.69
N VAL A 159 -1.50 -8.12 0.50
CA VAL A 159 -1.01 -9.12 1.47
C VAL A 159 -2.15 -10.02 1.94
N ASP A 160 -3.30 -9.43 2.30
CA ASP A 160 -4.47 -10.19 2.72
C ASP A 160 -5.18 -10.83 1.51
N GLU A 161 -5.29 -10.12 0.37
CA GLU A 161 -5.92 -10.65 -0.86
C GLU A 161 -5.22 -11.94 -1.34
N ASP A 162 -3.89 -12.05 -1.20
CA ASP A 162 -3.13 -13.27 -1.58
C ASP A 162 -3.54 -14.48 -0.74
N THR A 163 -3.71 -14.27 0.56
CA THR A 163 -4.19 -15.31 1.49
C THR A 163 -5.65 -15.67 1.21
N GLU A 164 -6.50 -14.69 0.91
CA GLU A 164 -7.89 -14.91 0.53
C GLU A 164 -8.00 -15.72 -0.77
N ALA A 165 -7.22 -15.38 -1.80
CA ALA A 165 -7.18 -16.12 -3.06
C ALA A 165 -6.69 -17.56 -2.88
N PHE A 166 -5.69 -17.80 -2.03
CA PHE A 166 -5.26 -19.15 -1.68
C PHE A 166 -6.36 -19.95 -0.95
N ASN A 167 -7.09 -19.31 -0.03
CA ASN A 167 -8.21 -19.95 0.66
C ASN A 167 -9.35 -20.32 -0.30
N LEU A 168 -9.58 -19.54 -1.37
CA LEU A 168 -10.55 -19.90 -2.41
C LEU A 168 -10.17 -21.22 -3.10
N ILE A 169 -8.88 -21.46 -3.35
CA ILE A 169 -8.40 -22.73 -3.92
C ILE A 169 -8.71 -23.89 -2.95
N LEU A 170 -8.37 -23.74 -1.66
CA LEU A 170 -8.64 -24.78 -0.66
C LEU A 170 -10.14 -25.10 -0.56
N ASN A 171 -10.97 -24.07 -0.54
CA ASN A 171 -12.43 -24.20 -0.49
C ASN A 171 -12.98 -24.87 -1.76
N ALA A 172 -12.47 -24.52 -2.93
CA ALA A 172 -12.87 -25.17 -4.18
C ALA A 172 -12.49 -26.67 -4.19
N PHE A 173 -11.32 -27.03 -3.65
CA PHE A 173 -10.90 -28.42 -3.53
C PHE A 173 -11.65 -29.22 -2.45
N SER A 174 -12.30 -28.55 -1.48
CA SER A 174 -13.11 -29.22 -0.45
C SER A 174 -14.54 -29.53 -0.90
N LEU A 175 -15.00 -28.96 -2.03
CA LEU A 175 -16.34 -29.20 -2.56
C LEU A 175 -16.62 -30.70 -2.84
N PRO A 176 -17.87 -31.16 -2.67
CA PRO A 176 -18.28 -32.53 -2.99
C PRO A 176 -17.95 -32.95 -4.43
N LYS A 177 -17.89 -34.26 -4.66
CA LYS A 177 -17.53 -34.87 -5.96
C LYS A 177 -18.17 -36.24 -6.17
N LYS A 178 -19.36 -36.47 -5.62
CA LYS A 178 -20.07 -37.76 -5.67
C LYS A 178 -21.03 -37.85 -6.86
N THR A 179 -21.61 -36.74 -7.29
CA THR A 179 -22.49 -36.68 -8.48
C THR A 179 -21.81 -35.98 -9.65
N GLU A 180 -22.30 -36.19 -10.87
CA GLU A 180 -21.79 -35.49 -12.06
C GLU A 180 -21.98 -33.97 -11.98
N GLU A 181 -23.08 -33.53 -11.37
CA GLU A 181 -23.35 -32.11 -11.10
C GLU A 181 -22.33 -31.53 -10.11
N GLU A 182 -22.07 -32.23 -8.99
CA GLU A 182 -21.06 -31.83 -8.01
C GLU A 182 -19.66 -31.77 -8.62
N VAL A 183 -19.30 -32.74 -9.47
CA VAL A 183 -18.01 -32.74 -10.17
C VAL A 183 -17.88 -31.52 -11.09
N THR A 184 -18.95 -31.15 -11.79
CA THR A 184 -18.96 -29.99 -12.70
C THR A 184 -18.83 -28.68 -11.93
N ILE A 185 -19.61 -28.51 -10.85
CA ILE A 185 -19.54 -27.33 -9.96
C ILE A 185 -18.15 -27.20 -9.36
N ARG A 186 -17.61 -28.30 -8.80
CA ARG A 186 -16.27 -28.34 -8.23
C ARG A 186 -15.21 -27.96 -9.27
N LYS A 187 -15.29 -28.52 -10.48
CA LYS A 187 -14.35 -28.19 -11.57
C LYS A 187 -14.38 -26.69 -11.87
N SER A 188 -15.57 -26.11 -12.04
CA SER A 188 -15.73 -24.67 -12.32
C SER A 188 -15.16 -23.82 -11.19
N ALA A 189 -15.45 -24.16 -9.93
CA ALA A 189 -14.95 -23.44 -8.77
C ALA A 189 -13.41 -23.49 -8.68
N VAL A 190 -12.80 -24.64 -8.96
CA VAL A 190 -11.33 -24.77 -8.99
C VAL A 190 -10.72 -23.92 -10.09
N GLN A 191 -11.32 -23.88 -11.28
CA GLN A 191 -10.82 -23.04 -12.38
C GLN A 191 -10.90 -21.54 -12.05
N GLU A 192 -12.01 -21.09 -11.46
CA GLU A 192 -12.17 -19.69 -11.06
C GLU A 192 -11.20 -19.31 -9.93
N ALA A 193 -11.10 -20.13 -8.89
CA ALA A 193 -10.15 -19.90 -7.80
C ALA A 193 -8.69 -19.90 -8.28
N THR A 194 -8.35 -20.77 -9.25
CA THR A 194 -7.01 -20.79 -9.87
C THR A 194 -6.74 -19.51 -10.65
N ARG A 195 -7.74 -18.99 -11.38
CA ARG A 195 -7.63 -17.72 -12.11
C ARG A 195 -7.36 -16.57 -11.13
N GLU A 196 -8.13 -16.47 -10.05
CA GLU A 196 -7.94 -15.43 -9.01
C GLU A 196 -6.56 -15.54 -8.35
N ALA A 197 -6.10 -16.74 -8.02
CA ALA A 197 -4.76 -16.97 -7.46
C ALA A 197 -3.60 -16.67 -8.44
N MET A 198 -3.89 -16.51 -9.73
CA MET A 198 -2.94 -15.96 -10.70
C MET A 198 -3.03 -14.43 -10.80
N LEU A 199 -4.23 -13.87 -10.72
CA LEU A 199 -4.48 -12.44 -10.86
C LEU A 199 -3.95 -11.61 -9.68
N VAL A 200 -4.10 -12.09 -8.45
CA VAL A 200 -3.60 -11.37 -7.27
C VAL A 200 -2.09 -11.14 -7.31
N PRO A 201 -1.22 -12.17 -7.48
CA PRO A 201 0.22 -11.93 -7.60
C PRO A 201 0.58 -11.13 -8.86
N PHE A 202 -0.18 -11.24 -9.96
CA PHE A 202 0.04 -10.37 -11.13
C PHE A 202 -0.24 -8.89 -10.81
N LYS A 203 -1.31 -8.59 -10.06
CA LYS A 203 -1.63 -7.24 -9.57
C LYS A 203 -0.55 -6.72 -8.60
N VAL A 204 0.08 -7.59 -7.80
CA VAL A 204 1.27 -7.25 -7.01
C VAL A 204 2.41 -6.78 -7.91
N MET A 205 2.68 -7.50 -9.01
CA MET A 205 3.73 -7.10 -9.96
C MET A 205 3.46 -5.73 -10.59
N GLU A 206 2.24 -5.49 -11.08
CA GLU A 206 1.86 -4.22 -11.71
C GLU A 206 1.96 -3.06 -10.71
N THR A 207 1.42 -3.24 -9.51
CA THR A 207 1.44 -2.24 -8.46
C THR A 207 2.87 -1.92 -8.03
N ALA A 208 3.69 -2.95 -7.76
CA ALA A 208 5.08 -2.76 -7.35
C ALA A 208 5.90 -2.09 -8.45
N PHE A 209 5.71 -2.46 -9.72
CA PHE A 209 6.43 -1.87 -10.84
C PHE A 209 6.20 -0.35 -10.95
N SER A 210 4.98 0.12 -10.68
CA SER A 210 4.68 1.56 -10.67
C SER A 210 5.53 2.36 -9.66
N GLY A 211 6.02 1.69 -8.62
CA GLY A 211 6.90 2.24 -7.58
C GLY A 211 8.30 2.62 -8.05
N PHE A 212 8.81 2.04 -9.16
CA PHE A 212 10.13 2.42 -9.68
C PHE A 212 10.20 3.89 -10.07
N SER A 213 9.12 4.45 -10.60
CA SER A 213 9.06 5.88 -10.95
C SER A 213 9.32 6.79 -9.75
N LEU A 214 8.78 6.43 -8.58
CA LEU A 214 9.02 7.15 -7.32
C LEU A 214 10.48 6.99 -6.88
N VAL A 215 10.95 5.75 -6.79
CA VAL A 215 12.29 5.47 -6.25
C VAL A 215 13.38 6.11 -7.13
N LYS A 216 13.22 6.05 -8.45
CA LYS A 216 14.12 6.70 -9.41
C LYS A 216 14.22 8.19 -9.17
N GLU A 217 13.09 8.88 -9.07
CA GLU A 217 13.07 10.32 -8.79
C GLU A 217 13.67 10.65 -7.43
N MET A 218 13.48 9.79 -6.43
CA MET A 218 14.09 9.97 -5.11
C MET A 218 15.61 9.76 -5.10
N VAL A 219 16.14 8.88 -5.96
CA VAL A 219 17.59 8.76 -6.16
C VAL A 219 18.14 9.96 -6.94
N GLU A 220 17.44 10.44 -7.96
CA GLU A 220 17.93 11.51 -8.84
C GLU A 220 17.84 12.91 -8.23
N LYS A 221 16.74 13.20 -7.51
CA LYS A 221 16.41 14.55 -7.03
C LYS A 221 16.12 14.63 -5.54
N GLY A 222 15.87 13.50 -4.88
CA GLY A 222 15.60 13.44 -3.45
C GLY A 222 16.81 13.86 -2.61
N ASN A 223 16.63 13.83 -1.30
CA ASN A 223 17.68 14.15 -0.35
C ASN A 223 18.88 13.20 -0.56
N PRO A 224 20.08 13.69 -0.95
CA PRO A 224 21.22 12.83 -1.26
C PRO A 224 21.68 12.00 -0.05
N ASN A 225 21.42 12.46 1.17
CA ASN A 225 21.75 11.73 2.40
C ASN A 225 20.88 10.48 2.61
N SER A 226 19.82 10.30 1.82
CA SER A 226 18.89 9.17 1.89
C SER A 226 18.90 8.34 0.60
N VAL A 227 19.93 8.49 -0.24
CA VAL A 227 20.06 7.75 -1.50
C VAL A 227 20.11 6.24 -1.29
N THR A 228 20.71 5.79 -0.19
CA THR A 228 20.79 4.36 0.18
C THR A 228 19.42 3.79 0.52
N ASP A 229 18.53 4.59 1.14
CA ASP A 229 17.17 4.16 1.46
C ASP A 229 16.38 3.93 0.17
N ALA A 230 16.48 4.85 -0.79
CA ALA A 230 15.87 4.70 -2.10
C ALA A 230 16.44 3.48 -2.87
N ALA A 231 17.76 3.27 -2.84
CA ALA A 231 18.39 2.12 -3.49
C ALA A 231 17.91 0.78 -2.91
N VAL A 232 17.81 0.66 -1.59
CA VAL A 232 17.19 -0.52 -0.93
C VAL A 232 15.73 -0.67 -1.35
N GLY A 233 15.01 0.45 -1.50
CA GLY A 233 13.66 0.47 -2.04
C GLY A 233 13.53 -0.19 -3.40
N ALA A 234 14.43 0.13 -4.35
CA ALA A 234 14.47 -0.48 -5.68
C ALA A 234 14.69 -1.99 -5.63
N MET A 235 15.63 -2.46 -4.80
CA MET A 235 15.91 -3.89 -4.63
C MET A 235 14.73 -4.66 -4.03
N ALA A 236 14.05 -4.07 -3.06
CA ALA A 236 12.85 -4.66 -2.46
C ALA A 236 11.69 -4.75 -3.47
N ILE A 237 11.46 -3.70 -4.27
CA ILE A 237 10.47 -3.70 -5.36
C ILE A 237 10.80 -4.78 -6.39
N ARG A 238 12.07 -4.90 -6.81
CA ARG A 238 12.49 -5.93 -7.75
C ARG A 238 12.23 -7.34 -7.22
N THR A 239 12.61 -7.58 -5.96
CA THR A 239 12.44 -8.88 -5.32
C THR A 239 10.97 -9.24 -5.16
N CYS A 240 10.13 -8.27 -4.79
CA CYS A 240 8.67 -8.39 -4.80
C CYS A 240 8.14 -8.86 -6.15
N ILE A 241 8.51 -8.19 -7.24
CA ILE A 241 8.03 -8.54 -8.60
C ILE A 241 8.45 -9.96 -8.99
N ARG A 242 9.70 -10.34 -8.72
CA ARG A 242 10.19 -11.70 -9.00
C ARG A 242 9.45 -12.75 -8.18
N GLY A 243 9.28 -12.53 -6.88
CA GLY A 243 8.56 -13.42 -5.98
C GLY A 243 7.09 -13.58 -6.40
N ALA A 244 6.42 -12.48 -6.72
CA ALA A 244 5.05 -12.48 -7.22
C ALA A 244 4.94 -13.22 -8.56
N PHE A 245 5.89 -13.02 -9.49
CA PHE A 245 5.87 -13.73 -10.76
C PHE A 245 6.02 -15.25 -10.62
N MET A 246 6.84 -15.70 -9.67
CA MET A 246 6.94 -17.13 -9.34
C MET A 246 5.59 -17.70 -8.87
N ASN A 247 4.82 -16.93 -8.09
CA ASN A 247 3.46 -17.30 -7.66
C ASN A 247 2.46 -17.30 -8.83
N VAL A 248 2.54 -16.37 -9.78
CA VAL A 248 1.75 -16.44 -11.03
C VAL A 248 2.05 -17.75 -11.79
N ARG A 249 3.34 -18.09 -11.91
CA ARG A 249 3.79 -19.26 -12.67
C ARG A 249 3.39 -20.58 -12.04
N ILE A 250 3.51 -20.74 -10.73
CA ILE A 250 3.14 -22.01 -10.07
C ILE A 250 1.65 -22.30 -10.23
N ASN A 251 0.80 -21.28 -10.09
CA ASN A 251 -0.66 -21.40 -10.23
C ASN A 251 -1.11 -21.61 -11.69
N SER A 252 -0.30 -21.22 -12.67
CA SER A 252 -0.64 -21.39 -14.10
C SER A 252 -0.86 -22.83 -14.57
N SER A 253 -0.27 -23.80 -13.86
CA SER A 253 -0.35 -25.22 -14.22
C SER A 253 -1.78 -25.79 -14.09
N GLY A 254 -2.58 -25.24 -13.17
CA GLY A 254 -3.93 -25.72 -12.86
C GLY A 254 -5.04 -25.17 -13.75
N LEU A 255 -4.77 -24.15 -14.57
CA LEU A 255 -5.78 -23.47 -15.38
C LEU A 255 -5.88 -24.05 -16.81
N GLU A 256 -7.10 -24.36 -17.24
CA GLU A 256 -7.38 -24.92 -18.58
C GLU A 256 -7.36 -23.85 -19.67
N ASP A 257 -7.70 -22.60 -19.35
CA ASP A 257 -7.69 -21.46 -20.28
C ASP A 257 -6.26 -21.06 -20.67
N LYS A 258 -5.70 -21.78 -21.67
CA LYS A 258 -4.31 -21.60 -22.10
C LYS A 258 -4.06 -20.25 -22.75
N ALA A 259 -5.05 -19.64 -23.39
CA ALA A 259 -4.91 -18.32 -24.00
C ALA A 259 -4.69 -17.26 -22.91
N PHE A 260 -5.51 -17.30 -21.85
CA PHE A 260 -5.33 -16.41 -20.69
C PHE A 260 -3.98 -16.64 -20.00
N VAL A 261 -3.60 -17.90 -19.75
CA VAL A 261 -2.29 -18.21 -19.13
C VAL A 261 -1.14 -17.63 -19.96
N MET A 262 -1.14 -17.86 -21.28
CA MET A 262 -0.07 -17.36 -22.15
C MET A 262 0.01 -15.83 -22.15
N ASP A 263 -1.11 -15.13 -22.20
CA ASP A 263 -1.15 -13.66 -22.14
C ASP A 263 -0.61 -13.13 -20.80
N LEU A 264 -1.11 -13.66 -19.68
CA LEU A 264 -0.71 -13.22 -18.35
C LEU A 264 0.79 -13.47 -18.09
N ILE A 265 1.29 -14.64 -18.50
CA ILE A 265 2.71 -14.98 -18.34
C ILE A 265 3.59 -14.06 -19.20
N LYS A 266 3.19 -13.76 -20.44
CA LYS A 266 3.93 -12.85 -21.32
C LYS A 266 3.99 -11.43 -20.72
N LYS A 267 2.89 -10.93 -20.19
CA LYS A 267 2.86 -9.64 -19.47
C LYS A 267 3.76 -9.67 -18.24
N GLY A 268 3.69 -10.74 -17.44
CA GLY A 268 4.54 -10.92 -16.27
C GLY A 268 6.03 -10.95 -16.60
N GLN A 269 6.43 -11.65 -17.66
CA GLN A 269 7.82 -11.65 -18.16
C GLN A 269 8.30 -10.27 -18.59
N THR A 270 7.40 -9.47 -19.18
CA THR A 270 7.71 -8.09 -19.59
C THR A 270 8.00 -7.23 -18.36
N ILE A 271 7.11 -7.26 -17.35
CA ILE A 271 7.30 -6.55 -16.08
C ILE A 271 8.57 -7.02 -15.36
N GLU A 272 8.83 -8.34 -15.32
CA GLU A 272 10.04 -8.89 -14.71
C GLU A 272 11.30 -8.42 -15.46
N SER A 273 11.30 -8.35 -16.78
CA SER A 273 12.48 -7.90 -17.54
C SER A 273 12.70 -6.39 -17.41
N GLU A 274 11.63 -5.61 -17.39
CA GLU A 274 11.68 -4.16 -17.21
C GLU A 274 12.15 -3.77 -15.80
N SER A 275 11.65 -4.44 -14.77
CA SER A 275 12.05 -4.14 -13.39
C SER A 275 13.52 -4.42 -13.13
N LEU A 276 14.14 -5.40 -13.81
CA LEU A 276 15.60 -5.58 -13.75
C LEU A 276 16.33 -4.34 -14.27
N ARG A 277 15.91 -3.85 -15.44
CA ARG A 277 16.53 -2.68 -16.09
C ARG A 277 16.36 -1.42 -15.25
N GLU A 278 15.17 -1.21 -14.67
CA GLU A 278 14.92 -0.07 -13.78
C GLU A 278 15.76 -0.14 -12.50
N GLU A 279 15.82 -1.30 -11.84
CA GLU A 279 16.67 -1.50 -10.67
C GLU A 279 18.15 -1.23 -10.98
N GLU A 280 18.70 -1.85 -12.03
CA GLU A 280 20.10 -1.65 -12.43
C GLU A 280 20.42 -0.18 -12.71
N ALA A 281 19.53 0.53 -13.40
CA ALA A 281 19.69 1.95 -13.68
C ALA A 281 19.69 2.80 -12.41
N ILE A 282 18.76 2.53 -11.48
CA ILE A 282 18.65 3.23 -10.20
C ILE A 282 19.87 2.96 -9.32
N LEU A 283 20.30 1.70 -9.22
CA LEU A 283 21.46 1.33 -8.40
C LEU A 283 22.74 1.94 -8.94
N LYS A 284 22.94 1.92 -10.26
CA LYS A 284 24.08 2.61 -10.89
C LYS A 284 24.09 4.10 -10.51
N LYS A 285 22.93 4.76 -10.57
CA LYS A 285 22.82 6.18 -10.22
C LYS A 285 23.09 6.42 -8.73
N ALA A 286 22.57 5.56 -7.86
CA ALA A 286 22.81 5.62 -6.43
C ALA A 286 24.31 5.46 -6.11
N GLU A 287 24.99 4.51 -6.74
CA GLU A 287 26.44 4.30 -6.59
C GLU A 287 27.26 5.50 -7.06
N GLU A 288 26.86 6.20 -8.11
CA GLU A 288 27.49 7.46 -8.53
C GLU A 288 27.41 8.54 -7.45
N ILE A 289 26.30 8.61 -6.71
CA ILE A 289 26.06 9.59 -5.64
C ILE A 289 26.78 9.18 -4.34
N ILE A 290 26.86 7.88 -4.05
CA ILE A 290 27.50 7.34 -2.84
C ILE A 290 29.02 7.53 -2.86
N LYS A 291 29.64 7.63 -4.04
CA LYS A 291 31.10 7.73 -4.17
C LYS A 291 31.63 9.02 -3.50
N HIS A 292 32.30 8.82 -2.37
CA HIS A 292 33.22 9.75 -1.71
C HIS A 292 34.61 9.70 -2.35
#